data_AF-A0A183H6B5-F1
#
_entry.id   AF-A0A183H6B5-F1
#
_cell.length_a   1.000
_cell.length_b   1.000
_cell.length_c   1.000
_cell.angle_alpha   90.00
_cell.angle_beta   90.00
_cell.angle_gamma   90.00
#
_symmetry.space_group_name_H-M   'P 1'
#
loop_
_entity.id
_entity.type
_entity.pdbx_description
1 polymer ?
#
loop_
_entity_poly.entity_id
_entity_poly.type
_entity_poly.pdbx_seq_one_letter_code
_entity_poly.pdbx_strand_id
1 'polypeptide(L)'
;MDYKETQNQELEALEVIYPDELEIVSSEYGNIAMRISLQSHQGEEVPHMFEITLNLRLPMDYPDVAPEIEILGLESAFTSERIERVQRILCNVAQENLGMPMVFTIVSALQDEIGHLVEDLETEKIKAEEKAVEEKEAEERKKFEGTRVTPEAFLAWKKIFDAEIRATEEKEKSVKIFFFSTLWIRYQNSQLTFKAIIY
;
A
#
# COMPACT_ATOMS: atom_id res chain seq x y z
N MET A 1 39.04 30.38 23.70
CA MET A 1 39.34 29.89 22.34
C MET A 1 39.06 31.02 21.37
N ASP A 2 39.66 31.00 20.17
CA ASP A 2 39.20 31.90 19.11
C ASP A 2 37.97 31.27 18.43
N TYR A 3 36.79 31.58 18.97
CA TYR A 3 35.51 31.08 18.46
C TYR A 3 35.27 31.48 17.01
N LYS A 4 35.77 32.66 16.61
CA LYS A 4 35.63 33.16 15.24
C LYS A 4 36.44 32.32 14.27
N GLU A 5 37.70 32.01 14.62
CA GLU A 5 38.54 31.15 13.81
C GLU A 5 37.94 29.74 13.69
N THR A 6 37.43 29.17 14.80
CA THR A 6 36.78 27.87 14.80
C THR A 6 35.52 27.84 13.91
N GLN A 7 34.66 28.84 14.01
CA GLN A 7 33.45 28.95 13.17
C GLN A 7 33.80 29.07 11.69
N ASN A 8 34.82 29.85 11.34
CA ASN A 8 35.26 30.00 9.95
C ASN A 8 35.85 28.70 9.38
N GLN A 9 36.70 28.01 10.15
CA GLN A 9 37.28 26.73 9.72
C GLN A 9 36.20 25.67 9.50
N GLU A 10 35.19 25.62 10.37
CA GLU A 10 34.05 24.71 10.18
C GLU A 10 33.22 25.10 8.95
N LEU A 11 32.96 26.39 8.73
CA LEU A 11 32.23 26.86 7.57
C LEU A 11 32.94 26.51 6.25
N GLU A 12 34.24 26.74 6.16
CA GLU A 12 35.06 26.36 5.00
C GLU A 12 35.03 24.84 4.77
N ALA A 13 35.06 24.04 5.83
CA ALA A 13 34.93 22.59 5.72
C ALA A 13 33.55 22.18 5.18
N LEU A 14 32.48 22.83 5.64
CA LEU A 14 31.11 22.54 5.19
C LEU A 14 30.88 22.93 3.73
N GLU A 15 31.47 24.03 3.24
CA GLU A 15 31.43 24.41 1.82
C GLU A 15 32.07 23.33 0.93
N VAL A 16 33.10 22.64 1.43
CA VAL A 16 33.75 21.53 0.70
C VAL A 16 32.93 20.25 0.76
N ILE A 17 32.30 19.96 1.89
CA ILE A 17 31.48 18.76 2.08
C ILE A 17 30.16 18.86 1.31
N TYR A 18 29.53 20.04 1.32
CA TYR A 18 28.19 20.29 0.77
C TYR A 18 28.19 21.44 -0.25
N PRO A 19 28.91 21.32 -1.38
CA PRO A 19 29.10 22.43 -2.32
C PRO A 19 27.81 22.89 -3.01
N ASP A 20 26.87 21.97 -3.25
CA ASP A 20 25.62 22.24 -3.96
C ASP A 20 24.41 22.35 -3.02
N GLU A 21 24.54 21.85 -1.79
CA GLU A 21 23.44 21.73 -0.80
C GLU A 21 23.47 22.84 0.27
N LEU A 22 24.63 23.48 0.49
CA LEU A 22 24.83 24.52 1.49
C LEU A 22 24.56 25.92 0.90
N GLU A 23 23.67 26.67 1.55
CA GLU A 23 23.42 28.09 1.28
C GLU A 23 23.77 28.92 2.53
N ILE A 24 24.75 29.82 2.40
CA ILE A 24 25.15 30.72 3.48
C ILE A 24 24.26 31.96 3.44
N VAL A 25 23.38 32.10 4.43
CA VAL A 25 22.46 33.24 4.56
C VAL A 25 23.19 34.45 5.17
N SER A 26 24.10 34.20 6.11
CA SER A 26 24.92 35.22 6.76
C SER A 26 26.25 34.60 7.21
N SER A 27 27.35 35.29 6.93
CA SER A 27 28.70 34.94 7.37
C SER A 27 29.25 35.91 8.43
N GLU A 28 28.38 36.74 9.02
CA GLU A 28 28.77 37.70 10.06
C GLU A 28 28.96 36.99 11.41
N TYR A 29 30.14 37.15 12.02
CA TYR A 29 30.45 36.52 13.31
C TYR A 29 29.42 36.90 14.39
N GLY A 30 28.90 35.89 15.09
CA GLY A 30 27.83 36.05 16.08
C GLY A 30 26.41 36.08 15.50
N ASN A 31 26.28 36.05 14.18
CA ASN A 31 25.01 35.89 13.46
C ASN A 31 25.24 35.07 12.17
N ILE A 32 26.06 34.03 12.27
CA ILE A 32 26.30 33.14 11.13
C ILE A 32 25.06 32.28 10.97
N ALA A 33 24.46 32.34 9.79
CA ALA A 33 23.25 31.61 9.46
C ALA A 33 23.49 30.85 8.16
N MET A 34 23.21 29.56 8.19
CA MET A 34 23.33 28.69 7.04
C MET A 34 22.10 27.82 6.89
N ARG A 35 21.88 27.39 5.65
CA ARG A 35 20.80 26.52 5.25
C ARG A 35 21.40 25.34 4.51
N ILE A 36 20.98 24.13 4.86
CA ILE A 36 21.41 22.91 4.20
C ILE A 36 20.17 22.20 3.67
N SER A 37 20.09 22.03 2.35
CA SER A 37 19.02 21.30 1.69
C SER A 37 19.40 19.82 1.57
N LEU A 38 18.65 18.95 2.24
CA LEU A 38 18.85 17.51 2.26
C LEU A 38 17.70 16.83 1.51
N GLN A 39 18.07 15.90 0.63
CA GLN A 39 17.13 15.08 -0.11
C GLN A 39 17.02 13.70 0.52
N SER A 40 15.80 13.15 0.58
CA SER A 40 15.50 11.84 1.19
C SER A 40 16.02 10.63 0.40
N HIS A 41 17.06 10.79 -0.43
CA HIS A 41 17.43 9.79 -1.44
C HIS A 41 17.75 8.42 -0.83
N GLN A 42 17.19 7.37 -1.43
CA GLN A 42 17.66 5.98 -1.30
C GLN A 42 17.97 5.46 -2.71
N GLY A 43 18.96 6.08 -3.37
CA GLY A 43 19.44 5.65 -4.71
C GLY A 43 18.84 6.39 -5.91
N GLU A 44 19.47 6.23 -7.07
CA GLU A 44 19.22 7.00 -8.30
C GLU A 44 17.85 6.72 -8.97
N GLU A 45 17.15 5.64 -8.59
CA GLU A 45 15.95 5.17 -9.30
C GLU A 45 14.62 5.47 -8.57
N VAL A 46 14.66 6.05 -7.37
CA VAL A 46 13.45 6.32 -6.57
C VAL A 46 13.16 7.83 -6.56
N PRO A 47 11.93 8.28 -6.89
CA PRO A 47 11.57 9.69 -6.80
C PRO A 47 11.80 10.23 -5.39
N HIS A 48 12.39 11.43 -5.27
CA HIS A 48 12.55 12.12 -3.99
C HIS A 48 11.21 12.17 -3.25
N MET A 49 11.17 11.60 -2.05
CA MET A 49 9.93 11.49 -1.29
C MET A 49 9.56 12.84 -0.66
N PHE A 50 10.58 13.57 -0.20
CA PHE A 50 10.48 14.93 0.32
C PHE A 50 11.87 15.60 0.35
N GLU A 51 11.88 16.93 0.41
CA GLU A 51 13.06 17.77 0.59
C GLU A 51 13.00 18.42 1.97
N ILE A 52 14.14 18.42 2.68
CA ILE A 52 14.26 19.01 4.01
C ILE A 52 15.29 20.11 3.98
N THR A 53 14.98 21.17 4.70
CA THR A 53 15.87 22.32 4.81
C THR A 53 16.21 22.51 6.28
N LEU A 54 17.49 22.35 6.61
CA LEU A 54 18.03 22.58 7.94
C LEU A 54 18.61 24.00 8.01
N ASN A 55 17.98 24.86 8.80
CA ASN A 55 18.50 26.19 9.13
C ASN A 55 19.26 26.12 10.45
N LEU A 56 20.50 26.60 10.44
CA LEU A 56 21.36 26.70 11.63
C LEU A 56 21.78 28.14 11.85
N ARG A 57 21.66 28.62 13.08
CA ARG A 57 22.24 29.90 13.52
C ARG A 57 23.27 29.68 14.62
N LEU A 58 24.50 30.08 14.35
CA LEU A 58 25.64 29.91 15.26
C LEU A 58 25.77 31.16 16.15
N PRO A 59 25.66 31.02 17.49
CA PRO A 59 25.89 32.13 18.41
C PRO A 59 27.39 32.48 18.49
N MET A 60 27.70 33.65 19.04
CA MET A 60 29.09 34.10 19.24
C MET A 60 29.93 33.18 20.14
N ASP A 61 29.27 32.46 21.05
CA ASP A 61 29.92 31.57 22.01
C ASP A 61 30.01 30.11 21.51
N TYR A 62 29.60 29.83 20.27
CA TYR A 62 29.75 28.52 19.65
C TYR A 62 31.24 28.17 19.45
N PRO A 63 31.68 26.93 19.79
CA PRO A 63 30.88 25.71 20.04
C PRO A 63 30.52 25.41 21.50
N ASP A 64 30.77 26.33 22.45
CA ASP A 64 30.42 26.11 23.86
C ASP A 64 28.90 26.24 24.10
N VAL A 65 28.19 26.87 23.17
CA VAL A 65 26.73 26.98 23.15
C VAL A 65 26.19 26.35 21.86
N ALA A 66 25.12 25.55 21.99
CA ALA A 66 24.47 24.90 20.87
C ALA A 66 23.91 25.94 19.86
N PRO A 67 23.95 25.65 18.56
CA PRO A 67 23.33 26.49 17.55
C PRO A 67 21.79 26.45 17.68
N GLU A 68 21.12 27.48 17.17
CA GLU A 68 19.68 27.40 16.96
C GLU A 68 19.39 26.52 15.75
N ILE A 69 18.54 25.51 15.96
CA ILE A 69 18.22 24.49 14.95
C ILE A 69 16.75 24.65 14.56
N GLU A 70 16.51 24.85 13.27
CA GLU A 70 15.18 24.94 12.68
C GLU A 70 15.09 24.03 11.46
N ILE A 71 14.07 23.17 11.41
CA ILE A 71 13.88 22.18 10.35
C ILE A 71 12.62 22.53 9.57
N LEU A 72 12.75 22.67 8.25
CA LEU A 72 11.65 22.96 7.34
C LEU A 72 11.49 21.82 6.32
N GLY A 73 10.29 21.70 5.73
CA GLY A 73 9.98 20.68 4.71
C GLY A 73 9.39 19.36 5.24
N LEU A 74 9.47 19.10 6.54
CA LEU A 74 8.86 17.91 7.16
C LEU A 74 7.34 18.02 7.34
N GLU A 75 6.79 19.25 7.44
CA GLU A 75 5.39 19.50 7.78
C GLU A 75 4.39 18.93 6.77
N SER A 76 4.79 18.80 5.50
CA SER A 76 3.92 18.23 4.46
C SER A 76 3.85 16.71 4.48
N ALA A 77 4.88 16.05 5.02
CA ALA A 77 5.04 14.60 4.95
C ALA A 77 4.80 13.91 6.30
N PHE A 78 4.98 14.62 7.43
CA PHE A 78 4.99 14.02 8.76
C PHE A 78 4.12 14.78 9.77
N THR A 79 3.59 14.04 10.73
CA THR A 79 2.86 14.59 11.88
C THR A 79 3.81 15.41 12.78
N SER A 80 3.29 16.45 13.43
CA SER A 80 4.03 17.29 14.38
C SER A 80 4.80 16.51 15.44
N GLU A 81 4.26 15.40 15.94
CA GLU A 81 4.94 14.52 16.90
C GLU A 81 6.26 13.94 16.38
N ARG A 82 6.32 13.55 15.09
CA ARG A 82 7.55 13.03 14.47
C ARG A 82 8.57 14.16 14.30
N ILE A 83 8.12 15.34 13.91
CA ILE A 83 8.99 16.53 13.77
C ILE A 83 9.60 16.90 15.12
N GLU A 84 8.80 16.93 16.18
CA GLU A 84 9.28 17.18 17.55
C GLU A 84 10.27 16.12 18.02
N ARG A 85 10.07 14.85 17.61
CA ARG A 85 11.02 13.77 17.92
C ARG A 85 12.37 14.03 17.24
N VAL A 86 12.39 14.34 15.94
CA VAL A 86 13.64 14.65 15.22
C VAL A 86 14.32 15.88 15.85
N GLN A 87 13.57 16.95 16.12
CA GLN A 87 14.10 18.14 16.76
C GLN A 87 14.73 17.84 18.12
N ARG A 88 14.09 16.99 18.93
CA ARG A 88 14.64 16.55 20.23
C ARG A 88 15.95 15.77 20.07
N ILE A 89 16.04 14.91 19.05
CA ILE A 89 17.26 14.15 18.76
C ILE A 89 18.40 15.09 18.38
N LEU A 90 18.16 16.03 17.47
CA LEU A 90 19.17 17.02 17.08
C LEU A 90 19.61 17.91 18.25
N CYS A 91 18.67 18.33 19.11
CA CYS A 91 19.00 19.09 20.32
C CYS A 91 19.88 18.27 21.27
N ASN A 92 19.61 16.98 21.45
CA ASN A 92 20.45 16.11 22.28
C ASN A 92 21.85 15.95 21.68
N VAL A 93 21.95 15.72 20.37
CA VAL A 93 23.23 15.63 19.66
C VAL A 93 24.04 16.92 19.82
N ALA A 94 23.40 18.08 19.71
CA ALA A 94 24.06 19.36 19.94
C ALA A 94 24.56 19.51 21.39
N GLN A 95 23.79 19.06 22.37
CA GLN A 95 24.18 19.11 23.79
C GLN A 95 25.34 18.17 24.13
N GLU A 96 25.38 16.99 23.53
CA GLU A 96 26.45 16.00 23.75
C GLU A 96 27.77 16.42 23.11
N ASN A 97 27.73 17.26 22.07
CA ASN A 97 28.90 17.70 21.32
C ASN A 97 29.34 19.14 21.66
N LEU A 98 28.88 19.70 22.79
CA LEU A 98 29.34 21.01 23.25
C LEU A 98 30.86 21.05 23.47
N GLY A 99 31.47 22.17 23.13
CA GLY A 99 32.92 22.39 23.23
C GLY A 99 33.71 21.94 22.00
N MET A 100 33.05 21.44 20.95
CA MET A 100 33.66 21.15 19.65
C MET A 100 32.73 21.50 18.47
N PRO A 101 33.28 21.78 17.28
CA PRO A 101 32.49 21.90 16.05
C PRO A 101 31.55 20.69 15.87
N MET A 102 30.25 20.96 15.73
CA MET A 102 29.19 19.95 15.75
C MET A 102 28.17 20.11 14.61
N VAL A 103 28.33 21.08 13.70
CA VAL A 103 27.38 21.29 12.59
C VAL A 103 27.31 20.04 11.72
N PHE A 104 28.46 19.48 11.35
CA PHE A 104 28.52 18.25 10.57
C PHE A 104 27.80 17.10 11.30
N THR A 105 28.04 16.95 12.61
CA THR A 105 27.38 15.94 13.44
C THR A 105 25.86 16.10 13.45
N ILE A 106 25.35 17.33 13.54
CA ILE A 106 23.91 17.63 13.49
C ILE A 106 23.35 17.27 12.11
N VAL A 107 24.06 17.62 11.03
CA VAL A 107 23.64 17.30 9.65
C VAL A 107 23.59 15.78 9.45
N SER A 108 24.62 15.05 9.88
CA SER A 108 24.65 13.59 9.79
C SER A 108 23.52 12.94 10.61
N ALA A 109 23.28 13.40 11.84
CA ALA A 109 22.17 12.91 12.66
C ALA A 109 20.81 13.17 12.00
N LEU A 110 20.64 14.31 11.33
CA LEU A 110 19.44 14.60 10.56
C LEU A 110 19.30 13.66 9.35
N GLN A 111 20.39 13.41 8.60
CA GLN A 111 20.39 12.47 7.48
C GLN A 111 19.97 11.06 7.91
N ASP A 112 20.47 10.58 9.05
CA ASP A 112 20.09 9.27 9.61
C ASP A 112 18.60 9.22 9.97
N GLU A 113 18.08 10.26 10.64
CA GLU A 113 16.65 10.34 10.97
C GLU A 113 15.76 10.46 9.73
N ILE A 114 16.22 11.15 8.67
CA ILE A 114 15.54 11.18 7.38
C ILE A 114 15.43 9.76 6.80
N GLY A 115 16.50 8.98 6.87
CA GLY A 115 16.50 7.58 6.45
C GLY A 115 15.43 6.76 7.18
N HIS A 116 15.37 6.87 8.51
CA HIS A 116 14.35 6.19 9.32
C HIS A 116 12.92 6.61 8.97
N LEU A 117 12.71 7.91 8.72
CA LEU A 117 11.40 8.43 8.34
C LEU A 117 10.93 7.92 6.97
N VAL A 118 11.84 7.74 6.01
CA VAL A 118 11.53 7.14 4.70
C VAL A 118 11.15 5.67 4.87
N GLU A 119 11.94 4.90 5.64
CA GLU A 119 11.67 3.49 5.91
C GLU A 119 10.31 3.27 6.60
N ASP A 120 9.97 4.14 7.55
CA ASP A 120 8.66 4.12 8.23
C ASP A 120 7.51 4.32 7.23
N LEU A 121 7.63 5.30 6.33
CA LEU A 121 6.61 5.57 5.31
C LEU A 121 6.46 4.40 4.32
N GLU A 122 7.56 3.78 3.90
CA GLU A 122 7.52 2.63 3.01
C GLU A 122 6.87 1.42 3.68
N THR A 123 7.23 1.16 4.93
CA THR A 123 6.63 0.09 5.73
C THR A 123 5.13 0.29 5.92
N GLU A 124 4.68 1.52 6.15
CA GLU A 124 3.26 1.87 6.28
C GLU A 124 2.50 1.65 4.97
N LYS A 125 3.09 2.02 3.82
CA LYS A 125 2.50 1.78 2.50
C LYS A 125 2.34 0.29 2.21
N ILE A 126 3.38 -0.51 2.44
CA ILE A 126 3.34 -1.96 2.22
C ILE A 126 2.24 -2.58 3.06
N LYS A 127 2.15 -2.26 4.36
CA LYS A 127 1.10 -2.77 5.25
C LYS A 127 -0.30 -2.35 4.81
N ALA A 128 -0.46 -1.12 4.30
CA ALA A 128 -1.74 -0.64 3.79
C ALA A 128 -2.17 -1.41 2.53
N GLU A 129 -1.23 -1.69 1.63
CA GLU A 129 -1.46 -2.51 0.44
C GLU A 129 -1.81 -3.96 0.79
N GLU A 130 -1.06 -4.60 1.69
CA GLU A 130 -1.35 -5.95 2.17
C GLU A 130 -2.75 -6.05 2.76
N LYS A 131 -3.14 -5.08 3.61
CA LYS A 131 -4.48 -5.03 4.20
C LYS A 131 -5.57 -4.84 3.14
N ALA A 132 -5.32 -3.98 2.14
CA ALA A 132 -6.27 -3.77 1.04
C ALA A 132 -6.43 -5.03 0.16
N VAL A 133 -5.36 -5.81 -0.02
CA VAL A 133 -5.40 -7.11 -0.70
C VAL A 133 -6.21 -8.10 0.13
N GLU A 134 -5.96 -8.20 1.44
CA GLU A 134 -6.69 -9.11 2.33
C GLU A 134 -8.19 -8.78 2.38
N GLU A 135 -8.57 -7.51 2.40
CA GLU A 135 -9.97 -7.07 2.35
C GLU A 135 -10.65 -7.50 1.04
N LYS A 136 -9.98 -7.31 -0.11
CA LYS A 136 -10.48 -7.77 -1.42
C LYS A 136 -10.62 -9.29 -1.47
N GLU A 137 -9.65 -10.03 -0.92
CA GLU A 137 -9.73 -11.50 -0.82
C GLU A 137 -10.85 -11.95 0.11
N ALA A 138 -11.12 -11.23 1.21
CA ALA A 138 -12.22 -11.51 2.10
C ALA A 138 -13.59 -11.26 1.42
N GLU A 139 -13.70 -10.22 0.60
CA GLU A 139 -14.89 -9.96 -0.21
C GLU A 139 -15.11 -11.03 -1.30
N GLU A 140 -14.06 -11.42 -2.01
CA GLU A 140 -14.14 -12.52 -2.97
C GLU A 140 -14.46 -13.84 -2.29
N ARG A 141 -13.89 -14.14 -1.10
CA ARG A 141 -14.27 -15.32 -0.30
C ARG A 141 -15.75 -15.31 0.09
N LYS A 142 -16.32 -14.16 0.50
CA LYS A 142 -17.76 -14.03 0.79
C LYS A 142 -18.62 -14.23 -0.46
N LYS A 143 -18.14 -13.81 -1.63
CA LYS A 143 -18.81 -14.02 -2.92
C LYS A 143 -18.67 -15.47 -3.42
N PHE A 144 -17.60 -16.15 -3.01
CA PHE A 144 -17.29 -17.54 -3.34
C PHE A 144 -17.81 -18.54 -2.30
N GLU A 145 -18.46 -18.09 -1.23
CA GLU A 145 -19.36 -18.93 -0.43
C GLU A 145 -20.56 -19.32 -1.31
N GLY A 146 -20.32 -20.30 -2.19
CA GLY A 146 -21.35 -20.91 -3.01
C GLY A 146 -22.50 -21.34 -2.11
N THR A 147 -23.72 -21.08 -2.58
CA THR A 147 -24.97 -21.47 -1.92
C THR A 147 -24.84 -22.91 -1.45
N ARG A 148 -24.69 -23.12 -0.12
CA ARG A 148 -24.74 -24.45 0.47
C ARG A 148 -26.02 -25.08 -0.04
N VAL A 149 -25.91 -26.18 -0.78
CA VAL A 149 -27.08 -26.95 -1.20
C VAL A 149 -27.68 -27.51 0.09
N THR A 150 -28.61 -26.78 0.68
CA THR A 150 -29.33 -27.22 1.87
C THR A 150 -30.17 -28.44 1.48
N PRO A 151 -30.43 -29.39 2.40
CA PRO A 151 -31.28 -30.54 2.12
C PRO A 151 -32.65 -30.12 1.56
N GLU A 152 -33.15 -28.96 1.97
CA GLU A 152 -34.41 -28.37 1.48
C GLU A 152 -34.30 -27.89 0.03
N ALA A 153 -33.19 -27.23 -0.36
CA ALA A 153 -32.93 -26.85 -1.74
C ALA A 153 -32.74 -28.08 -2.64
N PHE A 154 -32.06 -29.12 -2.14
CA PHE A 154 -31.93 -30.40 -2.83
C PHE A 154 -33.30 -31.09 -3.00
N LEU A 155 -34.16 -31.09 -1.98
CA LEU A 155 -35.51 -31.66 -2.07
C LEU A 155 -36.42 -30.89 -3.03
N ALA A 156 -36.35 -29.55 -3.04
CA ALA A 156 -37.09 -28.72 -3.97
C ALA A 156 -36.64 -28.98 -5.42
N TRP A 157 -35.33 -29.05 -5.65
CA TRP A 157 -34.77 -29.39 -6.95
C TRP A 157 -35.12 -30.83 -7.36
N LYS A 158 -34.95 -31.80 -6.46
CA LYS A 158 -35.32 -33.21 -6.68
C LYS A 158 -36.80 -33.37 -7.01
N LYS A 159 -37.69 -32.60 -6.38
CA LYS A 159 -39.12 -32.62 -6.68
C LYS A 159 -39.43 -32.14 -8.09
N ILE A 160 -38.73 -31.10 -8.56
CA ILE A 160 -38.86 -30.60 -9.94
C ILE A 160 -38.31 -31.64 -10.92
N PHE A 161 -37.13 -32.19 -10.63
CA PHE A 161 -36.48 -33.23 -11.44
C PHE A 161 -37.33 -34.50 -11.54
N ASP A 162 -37.82 -35.04 -10.42
CA ASP A 162 -38.66 -36.23 -10.39
C ASP A 162 -39.99 -36.03 -11.14
N ALA A 163 -40.53 -34.80 -11.15
CA ALA A 163 -41.74 -34.46 -11.91
C ALA A 163 -41.46 -34.42 -13.44
N GLU A 164 -40.30 -33.89 -13.85
CA GLU A 164 -39.90 -33.81 -15.25
C GLU A 164 -39.62 -35.20 -15.86
N ILE A 165 -38.99 -36.09 -15.08
CA ILE A 165 -38.76 -37.49 -15.46
C ILE A 165 -40.09 -38.24 -15.61
N ARG A 166 -41.01 -38.10 -14.64
CA ARG A 166 -42.32 -38.76 -14.71
C ARG A 166 -43.15 -38.30 -15.92
N ALA A 167 -43.12 -37.00 -16.22
CA ALA A 167 -43.79 -36.46 -17.40
C ALA A 167 -43.18 -37.00 -18.71
N THR A 168 -41.87 -37.22 -18.75
CA THR A 168 -41.19 -37.82 -19.90
C THR A 168 -41.56 -39.30 -20.06
N GLU A 169 -41.60 -40.06 -18.96
CA GLU A 169 -42.03 -41.46 -18.98
C GLU A 169 -43.50 -41.61 -19.40
N GLU A 170 -44.40 -40.73 -18.95
CA GLU A 170 -45.81 -40.76 -19.34
C GLU A 170 -45.99 -40.40 -20.82
N LYS A 171 -45.18 -39.49 -21.35
CA LYS A 171 -45.13 -39.21 -22.80
C LYS A 171 -44.60 -40.43 -23.55
N GLU A 172 -43.53 -41.07 -23.12
CA GLU A 172 -43.01 -42.29 -23.78
C GLU A 172 -44.00 -43.46 -23.72
N LYS A 173 -44.67 -43.67 -22.58
CA LYS A 173 -45.71 -44.69 -22.42
C LYS A 173 -46.92 -44.37 -23.30
N SER A 174 -47.36 -43.11 -23.36
CA SER A 174 -48.46 -42.68 -24.23
C SER A 174 -48.10 -42.85 -25.71
N VAL A 175 -46.88 -42.51 -26.10
CA VAL A 175 -46.38 -42.71 -27.48
C VAL A 175 -46.32 -44.20 -27.81
N LYS A 176 -45.82 -45.06 -26.91
CA LYS A 176 -45.82 -46.52 -27.10
C LYS A 176 -47.24 -47.08 -27.19
N ILE A 177 -48.14 -46.70 -26.29
CA ILE A 177 -49.54 -47.16 -26.29
C ILE A 177 -50.25 -46.70 -27.57
N PHE A 178 -50.04 -45.46 -27.98
CA PHE A 178 -50.59 -44.93 -29.23
C PHE A 178 -50.02 -45.68 -30.45
N PHE A 179 -48.72 -45.97 -30.47
CA PHE A 179 -48.07 -46.74 -31.52
C PHE A 179 -48.58 -48.18 -31.58
N PHE A 180 -48.73 -48.85 -30.43
CA PHE A 180 -49.30 -50.20 -30.36
C PHE A 180 -50.79 -50.23 -30.75
N SER A 181 -51.57 -49.24 -30.34
CA SER A 181 -52.98 -49.12 -30.72
C SER A 181 -53.13 -48.90 -32.22
N THR A 182 -52.36 -47.99 -32.81
CA THR A 182 -52.36 -47.76 -34.26
C THR A 182 -51.87 -48.96 -35.07
N LEU A 183 -50.85 -49.68 -34.60
CA LEU A 183 -50.42 -50.95 -35.21
C LEU A 183 -51.48 -52.04 -35.10
N TRP A 184 -52.14 -52.17 -33.96
CA TRP A 184 -53.18 -53.18 -33.74
C TRP A 184 -54.42 -52.90 -34.60
N ILE A 185 -54.83 -51.63 -34.73
CA ILE A 185 -55.90 -51.21 -35.65
C ILE A 185 -55.51 -51.51 -37.10
N ARG A 186 -54.26 -51.23 -37.50
CA ARG A 186 -53.75 -51.61 -38.83
C ARG A 186 -53.76 -53.13 -39.04
N TYR A 187 -53.38 -53.90 -38.04
CA TYR A 187 -53.40 -55.36 -38.10
C TYR A 187 -54.82 -55.90 -38.23
N GLN A 188 -55.78 -55.40 -37.44
CA GLN A 188 -57.18 -55.80 -37.56
C GLN A 188 -57.79 -55.43 -38.91
N ASN A 189 -57.54 -54.22 -39.42
CA ASN A 189 -58.00 -53.83 -40.75
C ASN A 189 -57.37 -54.69 -41.86
N SER A 190 -56.09 -55.06 -41.74
CA SER A 190 -55.43 -55.98 -42.67
C SER A 190 -56.07 -57.38 -42.66
N GLN A 191 -56.39 -57.92 -41.47
CA GLN A 191 -57.10 -59.21 -41.33
C GLN A 191 -58.54 -59.16 -41.86
N LEU A 192 -59.24 -58.02 -41.70
CA LEU A 192 -60.57 -57.78 -42.28
C LEU A 192 -60.53 -57.69 -43.81
N THR A 193 -59.52 -57.02 -44.39
CA THR A 193 -59.32 -56.97 -45.85
C THR A 193 -58.94 -58.33 -46.43
N PHE A 194 -58.23 -59.18 -45.70
CA PHE A 194 -57.87 -60.52 -46.17
C PHE A 194 -59.05 -61.49 -46.15
N LYS A 195 -59.99 -61.34 -45.20
CA LYS A 195 -61.25 -62.11 -45.17
C LYS A 195 -62.27 -61.68 -46.23
N ALA A 196 -62.20 -60.43 -46.72
CA ALA A 196 -63.08 -59.94 -47.78
C ALA A 196 -62.69 -60.42 -49.20
N ILE A 197 -61.54 -61.07 -49.37
CA ILE A 197 -61.03 -61.56 -50.67
C ILE A 197 -61.34 -63.07 -50.87
N ILE A 198 -61.87 -63.77 -49.86
CA ILE A 198 -62.14 -65.22 -49.89
C ILE A 198 -63.65 -65.53 -49.79
N TYR A 199 -64.51 -64.69 -50.38
CA TYR A 199 -65.92 -65.03 -50.63
C TYR A 199 -66.35 -64.55 -52.02
#